data_AF-A0A1F4KG28-F1
#
_entry.id   AF-A0A1F4KG28-F1
#
_cell.length_a   1.000
_cell.length_b   1.000
_cell.length_c   1.000
_cell.angle_alpha   90.00
_cell.angle_beta   90.00
_cell.angle_gamma   90.00
#
_symmetry.space_group_name_H-M   'P 1'
#
loop_
_entity.id
_entity.type
_entity.pdbx_description
1 polymer ?
#
loop_
_entity_poly.entity_id
_entity_poly.type
_entity_poly.pdbx_seq_one_letter_code
_entity_poly.pdbx_strand_id
1 'polypeptide(L)'
;MKVFRNAWFGRFARKEKIPASTLIDAIERANKGQIDADLGGGVIKQRIARTGEGKSKGYRSIILLDTQLSGFIANGQFEEVAQDD
;
A
#
# COMPACT_ATOMS: atom_id res chain seq x y z
N MET A 1 1.99 13.22 -2.72
CA MET A 1 1.03 12.09 -2.83
C MET A 1 0.58 11.75 -1.42
N LYS A 2 -0.73 11.66 -1.15
CA LYS A 2 -1.24 11.36 0.20
C LYS A 2 -1.58 9.88 0.33
N VAL A 3 -0.80 9.10 1.05
CA VAL A 3 -1.13 7.69 1.26
C VAL A 3 -2.03 7.57 2.49
N PHE A 4 -3.12 6.82 2.38
CA PHE A 4 -3.99 6.53 3.53
C PHE A 4 -3.95 5.03 3.82
N ARG A 5 -4.11 4.65 5.10
CA ARG A 5 -3.83 3.26 5.47
C ARG A 5 -4.75 2.52 6.40
N ASN A 6 -5.82 2.99 7.01
CA ASN A 6 -6.61 2.09 7.87
C ASN A 6 -5.88 1.60 9.16
N ALA A 7 -6.62 1.50 10.27
CA ALA A 7 -6.02 1.26 11.58
C ALA A 7 -5.43 -0.16 11.67
N TRP A 8 -6.09 -1.14 11.06
CA TRP A 8 -5.66 -2.53 11.08
C TRP A 8 -4.35 -2.73 10.32
N PHE A 9 -4.26 -2.18 9.12
CA PHE A 9 -3.08 -2.22 8.28
C PHE A 9 -1.97 -1.33 8.87
N GLY A 10 -2.32 -0.22 9.53
CA GLY A 10 -1.38 0.55 10.35
C GLY A 10 -0.73 -0.29 11.46
N ARG A 11 -1.53 -1.06 12.22
CA ARG A 11 -1.03 -2.00 13.24
C ARG A 11 -0.19 -3.11 12.63
N PHE A 12 -0.63 -3.67 11.50
CA PHE A 12 0.09 -4.70 10.76
C PHE A 12 1.45 -4.17 10.27
N ALA A 13 1.49 -3.02 9.62
CA ALA A 13 2.71 -2.40 9.11
C ALA A 13 3.71 -2.11 10.25
N ARG A 14 3.23 -1.65 11.41
CA ARG A 14 4.07 -1.46 12.61
C ARG A 14 4.62 -2.79 13.13
N LYS A 15 3.78 -3.82 13.26
CA LYS A 15 4.18 -5.16 13.73
C LYS A 15 5.24 -5.78 12.82
N GLU A 16 5.03 -5.68 11.52
CA GLU A 16 5.91 -6.24 10.48
C GLU A 16 7.07 -5.30 10.12
N LYS A 17 7.21 -4.16 10.81
CA LYS A 17 8.26 -3.14 10.60
C LYS A 17 8.37 -2.70 9.13
N ILE A 18 7.23 -2.50 8.48
CA ILE A 18 7.16 -2.00 7.11
C ILE A 18 7.30 -0.47 7.16
N PRO A 19 8.37 0.11 6.60
CA PRO A 19 8.57 1.55 6.63
C PRO A 19 7.59 2.24 5.68
N ALA A 20 7.27 3.51 5.97
CA ALA A 20 6.36 4.31 5.16
C ALA A 20 6.83 4.42 3.70
N SER A 21 8.15 4.53 3.47
CA SER A 21 8.76 4.54 2.14
C SER A 21 8.39 3.31 1.31
N THR A 22 8.38 2.12 1.89
CA THR A 22 7.97 0.89 1.17
C THR A 22 6.50 0.93 0.74
N LEU A 23 5.62 1.56 1.53
CA LEU A 23 4.21 1.74 1.16
C LEU A 23 4.07 2.77 0.03
N ILE A 24 4.79 3.88 0.13
CA ILE A 24 4.85 4.93 -0.90
C ILE A 24 5.36 4.33 -2.22
N ASP A 25 6.45 3.59 -2.20
CA ASP A 25 7.01 2.92 -3.38
C ASP A 25 6.00 1.95 -4.03
N ALA A 26 5.21 1.23 -3.23
CA ALA A 26 4.17 0.37 -3.76
C ALA A 26 3.08 1.16 -4.51
N ILE A 27 2.68 2.32 -3.98
CA ILE A 27 1.69 3.20 -4.61
C ILE A 27 2.28 3.85 -5.88
N GLU A 28 3.52 4.33 -5.84
CA GLU A 28 4.16 4.93 -7.01
C GLU A 28 4.31 3.95 -8.17
N ARG A 29 4.69 2.70 -7.87
CA ARG A 29 4.73 1.63 -8.88
C ARG A 29 3.35 1.40 -9.48
N ALA A 30 2.34 1.34 -8.64
CA ALA A 30 0.98 1.16 -9.09
C ALA A 30 0.52 2.32 -10.01
N ASN A 31 0.84 3.56 -9.66
CA ASN A 31 0.58 4.75 -10.50
C ASN A 31 1.34 4.71 -11.84
N LYS A 32 2.49 4.05 -11.90
CA LYS A 32 3.27 3.80 -13.13
C LYS A 32 2.77 2.58 -13.92
N GLY A 33 1.64 1.98 -13.52
CA GLY A 33 1.09 0.78 -14.15
C GLY A 33 1.80 -0.53 -13.79
N GLN A 34 2.74 -0.51 -12.84
CA GLN A 34 3.48 -1.69 -12.38
C GLN A 34 2.72 -2.47 -11.29
N ILE A 35 1.51 -2.90 -11.64
CA ILE A 35 0.58 -3.62 -10.75
C ILE A 35 0.75 -5.13 -10.86
N ASP A 36 0.48 -5.87 -9.77
CA ASP A 36 0.46 -7.34 -9.84
C ASP A 36 -0.85 -7.85 -10.47
N ALA A 37 -1.97 -7.20 -10.18
CA ALA A 37 -3.24 -7.43 -10.88
C ALA A 37 -4.18 -6.23 -10.72
N ASP A 38 -4.96 -5.95 -11.75
CA ASP A 38 -6.14 -5.08 -11.67
C ASP A 38 -7.36 -5.93 -11.28
N LEU A 39 -8.12 -5.49 -10.27
CA LEU A 39 -9.35 -6.15 -9.81
C LEU A 39 -10.61 -5.38 -10.24
N GLY A 40 -10.47 -4.25 -10.94
CA GLY A 40 -11.55 -3.41 -11.43
C GLY A 40 -12.00 -2.35 -10.43
N GLY A 41 -12.66 -1.29 -10.93
CA GLY A 41 -13.27 -0.24 -10.10
C GLY A 41 -12.27 0.57 -9.26
N GLY A 42 -11.02 0.70 -9.72
CA GLY A 42 -9.95 1.35 -8.96
C GLY A 42 -9.34 0.45 -7.88
N VAL A 43 -9.68 -0.84 -7.83
CA VAL A 43 -9.09 -1.79 -6.87
C VAL A 43 -7.99 -2.57 -7.57
N ILE A 44 -6.80 -2.58 -6.98
CA ILE A 44 -5.67 -3.38 -7.48
C ILE A 44 -5.14 -4.32 -6.41
N LYS A 45 -4.46 -5.35 -6.86
CA LYS A 45 -3.62 -6.22 -6.04
C LYS A 45 -2.16 -5.81 -6.24
N GLN A 46 -1.45 -5.60 -5.15
CA GLN A 46 -0.05 -5.24 -5.18
C GLN A 46 0.75 -5.95 -4.09
N ARG A 47 1.96 -6.40 -4.42
CA ARG A 47 2.94 -6.88 -3.46
C ARG A 47 3.70 -5.74 -2.83
N ILE A 48 3.78 -5.78 -1.51
CA ILE A 48 4.61 -4.90 -0.68
C ILE A 48 5.78 -5.73 -0.17
N ALA A 49 7.01 -5.27 -0.42
CA ALA A 49 8.20 -6.00 -0.01
C ALA A 49 8.28 -6.08 1.52
N ARG A 50 8.80 -7.21 2.03
CA ARG A 50 9.14 -7.36 3.44
C ARG A 50 10.47 -6.67 3.70
N THR A 51 10.62 -6.09 4.89
CA THR A 51 11.87 -5.47 5.30
C THR A 51 12.98 -6.53 5.31
N GLY A 52 14.04 -6.31 4.52
CA GLY A 52 15.17 -7.23 4.39
C GLY A 52 14.94 -8.44 3.47
N GLU A 53 13.78 -8.59 2.83
CA GLU A 53 13.54 -9.66 1.84
C GLU A 53 13.15 -9.11 0.46
N GLY A 54 13.43 -9.88 -0.59
CA GLY A 54 13.00 -9.56 -1.95
C GLY A 54 11.47 -9.63 -2.14
N LYS A 55 10.98 -9.01 -3.22
CA LYS A 55 9.54 -8.91 -3.56
C LYS A 55 8.81 -10.26 -3.66
N SER A 56 9.51 -11.35 -3.95
CA SER A 56 8.94 -12.69 -4.10
C SER A 56 8.26 -13.21 -2.83
N LYS A 57 8.71 -12.74 -1.65
CA LYS A 57 8.12 -13.08 -0.34
C LYS A 57 7.23 -11.96 0.25
N GLY A 58 6.95 -10.91 -0.54
CA GLY A 58 6.19 -9.75 -0.10
C GLY A 58 4.74 -10.06 0.29
N TYR A 59 4.13 -9.16 1.06
CA TYR A 59 2.72 -9.23 1.43
C TYR A 59 1.84 -8.90 0.23
N ARG A 60 0.80 -9.70 -0.01
CA ARG A 60 -0.23 -9.38 -0.99
C ARG A 60 -1.20 -8.40 -0.34
N SER A 61 -1.28 -7.20 -0.88
CA SER A 61 -2.10 -6.11 -0.38
C SER A 61 -3.11 -5.69 -1.43
N ILE A 62 -4.29 -5.29 -0.97
CA ILE A 62 -5.28 -4.62 -1.80
C ILE A 62 -5.00 -3.13 -1.71
N ILE A 63 -4.97 -2.46 -2.86
CA ILE A 63 -4.81 -1.02 -2.93
C ILE A 63 -6.00 -0.45 -3.69
N LEU A 64 -6.65 0.57 -3.15
CA LEU A 64 -7.64 1.37 -3.88
C LEU A 64 -6.88 2.55 -4.50
N LEU A 65 -6.86 2.65 -5.81
CA LEU A 65 -6.38 3.81 -6.54
C LEU A 65 -7.59 4.62 -6.97
N ASP A 66 -7.76 5.79 -6.37
CA ASP A 66 -8.63 6.81 -6.95
C ASP A 66 -7.78 7.61 -7.95
N THR A 67 -8.25 7.66 -9.20
CA THR A 67 -7.61 8.37 -10.31
C THR A 67 -7.60 9.89 -10.11
N GLN A 68 -8.35 10.42 -9.12
CA GLN A 68 -8.37 11.84 -8.75
C GLN A 68 -7.64 12.15 -7.43
N LEU A 69 -7.41 11.18 -6.54
CA LEU A 69 -6.65 11.36 -5.30
C LEU A 69 -5.98 10.06 -4.81
N SER A 70 -4.65 10.08 -4.81
CA SER A 70 -3.69 9.30 -3.99
C SER A 70 -4.12 7.93 -3.42
N GLY A 71 -3.40 6.87 -3.80
CA GLY A 71 -3.73 5.48 -3.45
C GLY A 71 -3.87 5.14 -1.95
N PHE A 72 -4.69 4.13 -1.69
CA PHE A 72 -5.13 3.63 -0.38
C PHE A 72 -4.73 2.17 -0.21
N ILE A 73 -4.16 1.74 0.91
CA ILE A 73 -3.86 0.31 1.13
C ILE A 73 -4.89 -0.26 2.12
N ALA A 74 -5.61 -1.31 1.74
CA ALA A 74 -6.76 -1.83 2.46
C ALA A 74 -6.61 -3.30 2.90
N ASN A 75 -6.95 -3.52 4.19
CA ASN A 75 -7.60 -4.71 4.74
C ASN A 75 -8.47 -4.20 5.93
N GLY A 76 -9.71 -3.72 5.67
CA GLY A 76 -10.75 -3.33 6.67
C GLY A 76 -10.51 -2.16 7.69
N GLN A 77 -11.44 -1.18 7.73
CA GLN A 77 -11.63 0.02 8.62
C GLN A 77 -10.48 1.05 8.85
N PHE A 78 -10.80 2.36 8.72
CA PHE A 78 -9.96 3.46 8.16
C PHE A 78 -9.30 4.45 9.16
N GLU A 79 -8.07 4.91 8.88
CA GLU A 79 -7.29 6.02 9.49
C GLU A 79 -6.18 6.52 8.52
N GLU A 80 -5.75 7.79 8.62
CA GLU A 80 -4.76 8.48 7.75
C GLU A 80 -3.29 8.07 8.03
N VAL A 81 -2.42 8.02 7.01
CA VAL A 81 -0.97 7.92 7.24
C VAL A 81 -0.46 9.35 7.43
N ALA A 82 -0.17 9.73 8.67
CA ALA A 82 0.61 10.94 8.91
C ALA A 82 1.96 10.81 8.18
N GLN A 83 2.26 11.83 7.38
CA GLN A 83 3.55 12.04 6.76
C GLN A 83 4.49 12.52 7.87
N ASP A 84 5.19 11.59 8.51
CA ASP A 84 6.26 11.96 9.44
C ASP A 84 7.46 12.42 8.60
N ASP A 85 7.84 13.69 8.80
CA ASP A 85 9.03 14.34 8.23
C ASP A 85 10.34 13.67 8.65
#